data_AF-A0A2R8CD08-F1
#
_entry.id   AF-A0A2R8CD08-F1
#
_cell.length_a   1.000
_cell.length_b   1.000
_cell.length_c   1.000
_cell.angle_alpha   90.00
_cell.angle_beta   90.00
_cell.angle_gamma   90.00
#
_symmetry.space_group_name_H-M   'P 1'
#
loop_
_entity.id
_entity.type
_entity.pdbx_description
1 polymer ?
#
loop_
_entity_poly.entity_id
_entity_poly.type
_entity_poly.pdbx_seq_one_letter_code
_entity_poly.pdbx_strand_id
1 'polypeptide(L)'
;MISKFKKLLAEHNLLVLGPILVFLTLLAAQAKPFGAEGVSFPGRFLFWSAVMTVGAVIAHFSARCVHRYAETHRQIVRDVATVVLVTALFTPVLWALIWLTALPETQDVPDLTTMLQYGTIFASGLLVLRRSFPGLEPQSQQEEEQAIQPRLYRRLPDGFEGPVLRLTVRDHSVDVVTMDETITIRSRFVDAIDEMEPIIGYCTHRSHWVTRDAIESVERTGGRIHIRLINGDQVPVSRNYKPKLEEAGIV
;
A
#
# COMPACT_ATOMS: atom_id res chain seq x y z
N MET A 1 -27.53 -16.04 -5.78
CA MET A 1 -26.79 -15.48 -6.94
C MET A 1 -27.38 -14.14 -7.43
N ILE A 2 -28.71 -14.02 -7.56
CA ILE A 2 -29.42 -12.80 -7.99
C ILE A 2 -29.23 -11.57 -7.08
N SER A 3 -29.06 -11.78 -5.76
CA SER A 3 -28.84 -10.70 -4.78
C SER A 3 -27.49 -9.98 -4.95
N LYS A 4 -26.41 -10.71 -5.29
CA LYS A 4 -25.10 -10.11 -5.62
C LYS A 4 -25.17 -9.29 -6.91
N PHE A 5 -25.97 -9.74 -7.88
CA PHE A 5 -26.15 -9.06 -9.17
C PHE A 5 -26.93 -7.73 -9.04
N LYS A 6 -27.97 -7.69 -8.19
CA LYS A 6 -28.69 -6.44 -7.88
C LYS A 6 -27.83 -5.41 -7.13
N LYS A 7 -26.94 -5.86 -6.24
CA LYS A 7 -25.96 -4.99 -5.57
C LYS A 7 -24.95 -4.39 -6.56
N LEU A 8 -24.65 -5.13 -7.63
CA LEU A 8 -23.83 -4.71 -8.76
C LEU A 8 -24.54 -3.73 -9.72
N LEU A 9 -25.84 -3.50 -9.56
CA LEU A 9 -26.66 -2.62 -10.40
C LEU A 9 -27.17 -1.38 -9.64
N ALA A 10 -26.75 -1.20 -8.38
CA ALA A 10 -27.07 0.00 -7.60
C ALA A 10 -26.37 1.24 -8.18
N GLU A 11 -26.93 2.43 -7.94
CA GLU A 11 -26.61 3.71 -8.61
C GLU A 11 -25.12 4.10 -8.68
N HIS A 12 -24.26 3.56 -7.79
CA HIS A 12 -22.80 3.75 -7.83
C HIS A 12 -22.11 3.00 -8.98
N ASN A 13 -22.71 1.94 -9.52
CA ASN A 13 -22.12 1.15 -10.60
C ASN A 13 -22.46 1.68 -11.99
N LEU A 14 -23.49 2.51 -12.17
CA LEU A 14 -23.80 3.12 -13.48
C LEU A 14 -22.78 4.21 -13.84
N LEU A 15 -22.35 5.00 -12.85
CA LEU A 15 -21.25 5.96 -12.94
C LEU A 15 -19.89 5.31 -13.23
N VAL A 16 -19.78 4.00 -13.07
CA VAL A 16 -18.57 3.20 -13.31
C VAL A 16 -18.65 2.48 -14.65
N LEU A 17 -19.78 1.80 -14.88
CA LEU A 17 -19.99 1.03 -16.09
C LEU A 17 -19.90 1.96 -17.29
N GLY A 18 -20.34 3.22 -17.16
CA GLY A 18 -20.15 4.26 -18.16
C GLY A 18 -18.68 4.47 -18.56
N PRO A 19 -17.79 4.93 -17.68
CA PRO A 19 -16.37 5.11 -17.98
C PRO A 19 -15.66 3.83 -18.44
N ILE A 20 -15.95 2.67 -17.85
CA ILE A 20 -15.38 1.39 -18.30
C ILE A 20 -15.87 1.04 -19.71
N LEU A 21 -17.17 1.18 -19.99
CA LEU A 21 -17.71 0.97 -21.33
C LEU A 21 -17.12 1.97 -22.31
N VAL A 22 -17.04 3.25 -21.96
CA VAL A 22 -16.47 4.32 -22.79
C VAL A 22 -14.99 4.03 -23.04
N PHE A 23 -14.23 3.64 -22.03
CA PHE A 23 -12.84 3.25 -22.16
C PHE A 23 -12.67 2.02 -23.05
N LEU A 24 -13.41 0.94 -22.81
CA LEU A 24 -13.38 -0.29 -23.60
C LEU A 24 -13.88 -0.06 -25.03
N THR A 25 -14.87 0.82 -25.25
CA THR A 25 -15.37 1.17 -26.60
C THR A 25 -14.42 2.09 -27.35
N LEU A 26 -13.78 3.07 -26.69
CA LEU A 26 -12.72 3.89 -27.30
C LEU A 26 -11.49 3.05 -27.65
N LEU A 27 -11.12 2.11 -26.77
CA LEU A 27 -10.03 1.17 -27.02
C LEU A 27 -10.38 0.21 -28.15
N ALA A 28 -11.61 -0.32 -28.20
CA ALA A 28 -12.09 -1.16 -29.29
C ALA A 28 -12.26 -0.39 -30.62
N ALA A 29 -12.58 0.90 -30.59
CA ALA A 29 -12.73 1.74 -31.79
C ALA A 29 -11.37 2.12 -32.41
N GLN A 30 -10.34 2.32 -31.57
CA GLN A 30 -8.98 2.63 -32.00
C GLN A 30 -8.22 1.38 -32.44
N ALA A 31 -8.50 0.25 -31.82
CA ALA A 31 -7.82 -0.99 -32.12
C ALA A 31 -8.38 -1.63 -33.40
N LYS A 32 -7.75 -1.32 -34.53
CA LYS A 32 -7.75 -2.17 -35.74
C LYS A 32 -6.47 -3.00 -35.82
N PRO A 33 -6.12 -3.85 -34.83
CA PRO A 33 -4.93 -4.70 -34.96
C PRO A 33 -5.15 -5.75 -36.04
N PHE A 34 -6.41 -6.09 -36.31
CA PHE A 34 -6.85 -6.93 -37.42
C PHE A 34 -7.48 -5.98 -38.43
N GLY A 35 -7.05 -6.04 -39.69
CA GLY A 35 -7.61 -5.22 -40.76
C GLY A 35 -9.13 -5.37 -40.90
N ALA A 36 -9.72 -4.62 -41.82
CA ALA A 36 -11.18 -4.60 -42.01
C ALA A 36 -11.78 -5.99 -42.27
N GLU A 37 -11.00 -6.94 -42.80
CA GLU A 37 -11.44 -8.28 -43.21
C GLU A 37 -10.35 -9.29 -42.90
N GLY A 38 -10.61 -10.31 -42.07
CA GLY A 38 -9.58 -11.29 -41.70
C GLY A 38 -9.89 -12.19 -40.50
N VAL A 39 -9.53 -11.76 -39.27
CA VAL A 39 -9.67 -12.63 -38.10
C VAL A 39 -11.12 -12.97 -37.71
N SER A 40 -11.39 -14.26 -37.56
CA SER A 40 -12.64 -14.80 -37.01
C SER A 40 -12.99 -14.24 -35.62
N PHE A 41 -14.28 -14.13 -35.31
CA PHE A 41 -14.75 -13.64 -34.00
C PHE A 41 -14.08 -14.36 -32.80
N PRO A 42 -13.92 -15.70 -32.78
CA PRO A 42 -13.22 -16.39 -31.70
C PRO A 42 -11.75 -15.96 -31.54
N GLY A 43 -11.04 -15.71 -32.64
CA GLY A 43 -9.65 -15.25 -32.60
C GLY A 43 -9.53 -13.86 -31.97
N ARG A 44 -10.43 -12.94 -32.34
CA ARG A 44 -10.50 -11.61 -31.73
C ARG A 44 -10.84 -11.68 -30.24
N PHE A 45 -11.81 -12.52 -29.88
CA PHE A 45 -12.23 -12.71 -28.49
C PHE A 45 -11.09 -13.26 -27.62
N LEU A 46 -10.36 -14.27 -28.09
CA LEU A 46 -9.21 -14.83 -27.39
C LEU A 46 -8.08 -13.81 -27.25
N PHE A 47 -7.77 -13.06 -28.31
CA PHE A 47 -6.77 -12.00 -28.28
C PHE A 47 -7.10 -10.96 -27.21
N TRP A 48 -8.31 -10.40 -27.25
CA TRP A 48 -8.73 -9.38 -26.29
C TRP A 48 -8.82 -9.92 -24.86
N SER A 49 -9.25 -11.16 -24.68
CA SER A 49 -9.24 -11.82 -23.37
C SER A 49 -7.83 -11.97 -22.82
N ALA A 50 -6.86 -12.36 -23.66
CA ALA A 50 -5.46 -12.46 -23.27
C ALA A 50 -4.86 -11.09 -22.92
N VAL A 51 -5.12 -10.07 -23.74
CA VAL A 51 -4.67 -8.68 -23.49
C VAL A 51 -5.21 -8.16 -22.15
N MET A 52 -6.51 -8.36 -21.87
CA MET A 52 -7.10 -7.94 -20.60
C MET A 52 -6.52 -8.71 -19.41
N THR A 53 -6.34 -10.03 -19.54
CA THR A 53 -5.81 -10.86 -18.45
C THR A 53 -4.36 -10.51 -18.13
N VAL A 54 -3.52 -10.39 -19.16
CA VAL A 54 -2.11 -10.02 -19.00
C VAL A 54 -1.97 -8.60 -18.47
N GLY A 55 -2.74 -7.66 -18.99
CA GLY A 55 -2.76 -6.28 -18.49
C GLY A 55 -3.15 -6.18 -17.01
N ALA A 56 -4.16 -6.95 -16.59
CA ALA A 56 -4.58 -7.01 -15.19
C ALA A 56 -3.49 -7.60 -14.27
N VAL A 57 -2.81 -8.66 -14.70
CA VAL A 57 -1.70 -9.28 -13.93
C VAL A 57 -0.53 -8.32 -13.79
N ILE A 58 -0.09 -7.68 -14.88
CA ILE A 58 1.02 -6.71 -14.88
C ILE A 58 0.68 -5.54 -13.96
N ALA A 59 -0.54 -5.04 -14.01
CA ALA A 59 -0.97 -3.94 -13.18
C ALA A 59 -1.05 -4.30 -11.70
N HIS A 60 -1.58 -5.48 -11.36
CA HIS A 60 -1.62 -5.95 -9.99
C HIS A 60 -0.20 -6.07 -9.40
N PHE A 61 0.73 -6.65 -10.17
CA PHE A 61 2.12 -6.78 -9.74
C PHE A 61 2.82 -5.42 -9.61
N SER A 62 2.64 -4.54 -10.59
CA SER A 62 3.21 -3.19 -10.59
C SER A 62 2.73 -2.38 -9.39
N ALA A 63 1.43 -2.42 -9.10
CA ALA A 63 0.82 -1.80 -7.94
C ALA A 63 1.44 -2.32 -6.62
N ARG A 64 1.63 -3.64 -6.52
CA ARG A 64 2.19 -4.28 -5.32
C ARG A 64 3.67 -3.92 -5.12
N CYS A 65 4.45 -3.90 -6.20
CA CYS A 65 5.85 -3.47 -6.16
C CYS A 65 5.96 -2.00 -5.73
N VAL A 66 5.18 -1.09 -6.32
CA VAL A 66 5.22 0.32 -5.96
C VAL A 66 4.79 0.55 -4.52
N HIS A 67 3.78 -0.17 -4.02
CA HIS A 67 3.39 -0.09 -2.61
C HIS A 67 4.53 -0.49 -1.68
N ARG A 68 5.23 -1.58 -1.99
CA ARG A 68 6.29 -2.13 -1.13
C ARG A 68 7.55 -1.27 -1.09
N TYR A 69 7.88 -0.59 -2.19
CA TYR A 69 9.14 0.18 -2.29
C TYR A 69 8.97 1.69 -2.14
N ALA A 70 7.76 2.21 -2.29
CA ALA A 70 7.46 3.65 -2.22
C ALA A 70 6.38 3.98 -1.17
N GLU A 71 6.30 3.18 -0.11
CA GLU A 71 5.31 3.32 0.97
C GLU A 71 5.34 4.73 1.61
N THR A 72 6.54 5.27 1.84
CA THR A 72 6.79 6.59 2.44
C THR A 72 6.52 7.78 1.50
N HIS A 73 6.21 7.54 0.22
CA HIS A 73 6.02 8.61 -0.76
C HIS A 73 4.55 9.01 -0.90
N ARG A 74 4.30 10.29 -1.23
CA ARG A 74 2.95 10.81 -1.49
C ARG A 74 2.20 9.97 -2.53
N GLN A 75 0.90 9.78 -2.33
CA GLN A 75 0.02 8.97 -3.19
C GLN A 75 0.14 9.31 -4.69
N ILE A 76 0.30 10.59 -5.04
CA ILE A 76 0.48 11.03 -6.44
C ILE A 76 1.74 10.40 -7.07
N VAL A 77 2.85 10.32 -6.31
CA VAL A 77 4.11 9.75 -6.79
C VAL A 77 3.95 8.25 -7.02
N ARG A 78 3.26 7.54 -6.11
CA ARG A 78 2.94 6.12 -6.25
C ARG A 78 2.08 5.85 -7.49
N ASP A 79 1.09 6.70 -7.76
CA ASP A 79 0.21 6.54 -8.91
C ASP A 79 0.94 6.78 -10.23
N VAL A 80 1.77 7.82 -10.29
CA VAL A 80 2.62 8.08 -11.46
C VAL A 80 3.60 6.92 -11.69
N ALA A 81 4.26 6.43 -10.63
CA ALA A 81 5.18 5.30 -10.72
C ALA A 81 4.47 4.02 -11.20
N THR A 82 3.24 3.77 -10.73
CA THR A 82 2.43 2.63 -11.17
C THR A 82 2.09 2.75 -12.65
N VAL A 83 1.67 3.92 -13.12
CA VAL A 83 1.35 4.15 -14.55
C VAL A 83 2.58 3.95 -15.43
N VAL A 84 3.73 4.49 -15.03
CA VAL A 84 4.99 4.34 -15.76
C VAL A 84 5.39 2.87 -15.83
N LEU A 85 5.32 2.14 -14.71
CA LEU A 85 5.72 0.75 -14.65
C LEU A 85 4.78 -0.15 -15.47
N VAL A 86 3.46 0.06 -15.38
CA VAL A 86 2.48 -0.68 -16.18
C VAL A 86 2.68 -0.39 -17.66
N THR A 87 2.88 0.88 -18.04
CA THR A 87 3.12 1.25 -19.45
C THR A 87 4.41 0.59 -19.96
N ALA A 88 5.50 0.64 -19.20
CA ALA A 88 6.78 0.08 -19.58
C ALA A 88 6.73 -1.45 -19.76
N LEU A 89 5.97 -2.17 -18.91
CA LEU A 89 5.86 -3.63 -18.96
C LEU A 89 4.81 -4.12 -19.97
N PHE A 90 3.69 -3.42 -20.08
CA PHE A 90 2.57 -3.85 -20.93
C PHE A 90 2.83 -3.56 -22.41
N THR A 91 3.46 -2.44 -22.74
CA THR A 91 3.74 -2.03 -24.14
C THR A 91 4.52 -3.10 -24.94
N PRO A 92 5.66 -3.64 -24.48
CA PRO A 92 6.38 -4.68 -25.23
C PRO A 92 5.58 -6.00 -25.33
N VAL A 93 4.77 -6.32 -24.32
CA VAL A 93 3.93 -7.53 -24.33
C VAL A 93 2.78 -7.39 -25.32
N LEU A 94 2.12 -6.23 -25.35
CA LEU A 94 1.09 -5.92 -26.34
C LEU A 94 1.67 -6.00 -27.75
N TRP A 95 2.88 -5.45 -27.95
CA TRP A 95 3.56 -5.52 -29.23
C TRP A 95 3.88 -6.96 -29.66
N ALA A 96 4.37 -7.80 -28.74
CA ALA A 96 4.62 -9.21 -28.98
C ALA A 96 3.33 -9.99 -29.30
N LEU A 97 2.21 -9.68 -28.62
CA LEU A 97 0.91 -10.30 -28.89
C LEU A 97 0.39 -9.92 -30.29
N ILE A 98 0.53 -8.65 -30.69
CA ILE A 98 0.16 -8.19 -32.04
C ILE A 98 1.07 -8.86 -33.08
N TRP A 99 2.38 -8.95 -32.80
CA TRP A 99 3.33 -9.63 -33.67
C TRP A 99 3.00 -11.12 -33.87
N LEU A 100 2.61 -11.82 -32.80
CA LEU A 100 2.31 -13.25 -32.84
C LEU A 100 0.96 -13.57 -33.51
N THR A 101 -0.03 -12.68 -33.39
CA THR A 101 -1.42 -13.00 -33.76
C THR A 101 -1.97 -12.22 -34.94
N ALA A 102 -1.43 -11.04 -35.26
CA ALA A 102 -2.03 -10.10 -36.22
C ALA A 102 -1.15 -9.83 -37.46
N LEU A 103 0.18 -9.92 -37.34
CA LEU A 103 1.11 -9.73 -38.46
C LEU A 103 0.90 -10.63 -39.68
N PRO A 104 0.46 -11.89 -39.57
CA PRO A 104 0.21 -12.73 -40.74
C PRO A 104 -0.85 -12.15 -41.69
N GLU A 105 -1.68 -11.22 -41.21
CA GLU A 105 -2.88 -10.76 -41.91
C GLU A 105 -2.86 -9.27 -42.28
N THR A 106 -2.21 -8.40 -41.49
CA THR A 106 -2.27 -6.94 -41.71
C THR A 106 -1.08 -6.34 -42.45
N GLN A 107 0.07 -7.02 -42.53
CA GLN A 107 1.37 -6.52 -43.04
C GLN A 107 1.88 -5.19 -42.45
N ASP A 108 1.07 -4.46 -41.67
CA ASP A 108 1.38 -3.18 -41.06
C ASP A 108 1.51 -3.36 -39.54
N VAL A 109 2.72 -3.11 -39.04
CA VAL A 109 3.01 -3.12 -37.60
C VAL A 109 2.87 -1.69 -37.09
N PRO A 110 2.06 -1.42 -36.04
CA PRO A 110 1.96 -0.09 -35.49
C PRO A 110 3.32 0.39 -34.96
N ASP A 111 3.66 1.64 -35.25
CA ASP A 111 4.92 2.27 -34.81
C ASP A 111 4.97 2.42 -33.27
N LEU A 112 6.18 2.61 -32.73
CA LEU A 112 6.45 2.71 -31.29
C LEU A 112 5.60 3.78 -30.61
N THR A 113 5.38 4.93 -31.28
CA THR A 113 4.53 6.01 -30.74
C THR A 113 3.09 5.56 -30.54
N THR A 114 2.53 4.82 -31.49
CA THR A 114 1.16 4.28 -31.40
C THR A 114 1.05 3.25 -30.28
N MET A 115 2.07 2.41 -30.12
CA MET A 115 2.12 1.42 -29.03
C MET A 115 2.21 2.09 -27.65
N LEU A 116 3.02 3.15 -27.51
CA LEU A 116 3.11 3.93 -26.28
C LEU A 116 1.78 4.62 -25.94
N GLN A 117 1.05 5.12 -26.94
CA GLN A 117 -0.28 5.69 -26.74
C GLN A 117 -1.25 4.63 -26.22
N TYR A 118 -1.26 3.43 -26.80
CA TYR A 118 -2.10 2.33 -26.30
C TYR A 118 -1.74 1.92 -24.87
N GLY A 119 -0.46 1.76 -24.56
CA GLY A 119 0.00 1.44 -23.21
C GLY A 119 -0.40 2.51 -22.19
N THR A 120 -0.27 3.79 -22.56
CA THR A 120 -0.60 4.93 -21.68
C THR A 120 -2.12 5.05 -21.46
N ILE A 121 -2.92 4.94 -22.53
CA ILE A 121 -4.38 4.92 -22.43
C ILE A 121 -4.81 3.76 -21.54
N PHE A 122 -4.24 2.57 -21.76
CA PHE A 122 -4.52 1.39 -20.94
C PHE A 122 -4.18 1.59 -19.46
N ALA A 123 -2.97 2.05 -19.17
CA ALA A 123 -2.52 2.30 -17.79
C ALA A 123 -3.35 3.39 -17.10
N SER A 124 -3.71 4.46 -17.81
CA SER A 124 -4.54 5.56 -17.29
C SER A 124 -5.97 5.12 -17.00
N GLY A 125 -6.63 4.37 -17.89
CA GLY A 125 -7.97 3.83 -17.68
C GLY A 125 -8.02 2.89 -16.48
N LEU A 126 -6.96 2.10 -16.30
CA LEU A 126 -6.83 1.22 -15.15
C LEU A 126 -6.57 1.97 -13.84
N LEU A 127 -5.79 3.06 -13.87
CA LEU A 127 -5.59 3.92 -12.70
C LEU A 127 -6.90 4.59 -12.28
N VAL A 128 -7.66 5.13 -13.25
CA VAL A 128 -8.98 5.72 -13.00
C VAL A 128 -9.90 4.66 -12.40
N LEU A 129 -9.93 3.46 -12.97
CA LEU A 129 -10.71 2.35 -12.44
C LEU A 129 -10.30 2.00 -11.00
N ARG A 130 -9.01 1.90 -10.70
CA ARG A 130 -8.51 1.61 -9.34
C ARG A 130 -8.90 2.70 -8.35
N ARG A 131 -8.79 3.99 -8.72
CA ARG A 131 -9.19 5.10 -7.85
C ARG A 131 -10.71 5.19 -7.67
N SER A 132 -11.49 4.86 -8.69
CA SER A 132 -12.95 4.79 -8.58
C SER A 132 -13.42 3.60 -7.74
N PHE A 133 -12.57 2.62 -7.47
CA PHE A 133 -12.84 1.45 -6.64
C PHE A 133 -11.76 1.20 -5.58
N PRO A 134 -11.77 1.95 -4.47
CA PRO A 134 -10.96 1.62 -3.29
C PRO A 134 -11.21 0.21 -2.75
N GLY A 135 -12.36 -0.41 -3.07
CA GLY A 135 -12.73 -1.77 -2.66
C GLY A 135 -12.30 -2.91 -3.59
N LEU A 136 -11.59 -2.61 -4.69
CA LEU A 136 -10.95 -3.63 -5.55
C LEU A 136 -9.47 -3.85 -5.22
N GLU A 137 -8.88 -2.99 -4.37
CA GLU A 137 -7.67 -3.39 -3.68
C GLU A 137 -7.99 -4.62 -2.83
N PRO A 138 -7.12 -5.66 -2.83
CA PRO A 138 -7.30 -6.78 -1.94
C PRO A 138 -7.42 -6.22 -0.53
N GLN A 139 -8.60 -6.36 0.05
CA GLN A 139 -8.93 -5.94 1.41
C GLN A 139 -7.92 -6.50 2.44
N SER A 140 -7.18 -7.54 2.07
CA SER A 140 -6.03 -8.08 2.79
C SER A 140 -4.90 -7.08 3.05
N GLN A 141 -4.66 -6.05 2.22
CA GLN A 141 -3.58 -5.09 2.50
C GLN A 141 -3.97 -4.07 3.56
N GLN A 142 -5.20 -3.54 3.53
CA GLN A 142 -5.69 -2.65 4.59
C GLN A 142 -5.96 -3.41 5.89
N GLU A 143 -6.41 -4.68 5.83
CA GLU A 143 -6.57 -5.50 7.02
C GLU A 143 -5.22 -5.94 7.61
N GLU A 144 -4.18 -6.20 6.80
CA GLU A 144 -2.81 -6.46 7.30
C GLU A 144 -2.19 -5.19 7.89
N GLU A 145 -2.37 -4.02 7.28
CA GLU A 145 -1.80 -2.75 7.75
C GLU A 145 -2.55 -2.20 8.98
N GLN A 146 -3.88 -2.39 9.05
CA GLN A 146 -4.65 -2.15 10.27
C GLN A 146 -4.40 -3.21 11.36
N ALA A 147 -3.99 -4.43 10.99
CA ALA A 147 -3.59 -5.44 11.96
C ALA A 147 -2.21 -5.14 12.58
N ILE A 148 -1.36 -4.37 11.90
CA ILE A 148 -0.05 -3.93 12.43
C ILE A 148 -0.18 -2.66 13.28
N GLN A 149 -1.15 -1.78 12.99
CA GLN A 149 -1.33 -0.55 13.76
C GLN A 149 -1.91 -0.82 15.17
N PRO A 150 -1.24 -0.38 16.24
CA PRO A 150 -1.74 -0.54 17.59
C PRO A 150 -3.06 0.17 17.85
N ARG A 151 -3.84 -0.37 18.78
CA ARG A 151 -5.13 0.23 19.20
C ARG A 151 -4.96 1.65 19.74
N LEU A 152 -3.80 1.95 20.32
CA LEU A 152 -3.46 3.28 20.85
C LEU A 152 -3.59 4.38 19.77
N TYR A 153 -3.28 4.07 18.50
CA TYR A 153 -3.29 5.05 17.41
C TYR A 153 -4.68 5.66 17.17
N ARG A 154 -5.76 4.93 17.51
CA ARG A 154 -7.14 5.44 17.43
C ARG A 154 -7.43 6.57 18.41
N ARG A 155 -6.52 6.84 19.33
CA ARG A 155 -6.63 7.86 20.38
C ARG A 155 -5.71 9.05 20.14
N LEU A 156 -4.88 8.97 19.09
CA LEU A 156 -4.00 10.05 18.64
C LEU A 156 -4.78 10.97 17.69
N PRO A 157 -4.28 12.18 17.41
CA PRO A 157 -4.92 13.11 16.47
C PRO A 157 -5.15 12.46 15.10
N ASP A 158 -6.25 12.83 14.45
CA ASP A 158 -6.60 12.34 13.12
C ASP A 158 -5.46 12.63 12.12
N GLY A 159 -4.98 11.57 11.45
CA GLY A 159 -3.88 11.67 10.47
C GLY A 159 -2.47 11.46 11.05
N PHE A 160 -2.34 11.02 12.31
CA PHE A 160 -1.06 10.59 12.85
C PHE A 160 -0.59 9.26 12.22
N GLU A 161 0.59 9.28 11.57
CA GLU A 161 1.19 8.12 10.90
C GLU A 161 2.63 7.80 11.42
N GLY A 162 3.10 8.50 12.46
CA GLY A 162 4.47 8.35 12.96
C GLY A 162 4.68 7.16 13.91
N PRO A 163 5.94 6.75 14.18
CA PRO A 163 6.24 5.74 15.18
C PRO A 163 6.12 6.30 16.60
N VAL A 164 5.50 5.53 17.50
CA VAL A 164 5.57 5.77 18.95
C VAL A 164 6.89 5.23 19.46
N LEU A 165 7.71 6.09 20.06
CA LEU A 165 9.05 5.73 20.57
C LEU A 165 9.00 5.28 22.02
N ARG A 166 8.23 5.99 22.85
CA ARG A 166 8.04 5.66 24.27
C ARG A 166 6.70 6.14 24.81
N LEU A 167 6.25 5.47 25.85
CA LEU A 167 5.14 5.87 26.69
C LEU A 167 5.66 6.26 28.08
N THR A 168 5.18 7.38 28.59
CA THR A 168 5.50 7.84 29.94
C THR A 168 4.24 8.24 30.68
N VAL A 169 4.03 7.70 31.89
CA VAL A 169 2.89 8.12 32.71
C VAL A 169 3.23 9.37 33.53
N ARG A 170 2.29 10.31 33.51
CA ARG A 170 2.27 11.50 34.34
C ARG A 170 0.89 11.60 35.01
N ASP A 171 0.85 11.30 36.31
CA ASP A 171 -0.37 11.26 37.12
C ASP A 171 -1.46 10.31 36.59
N HIS A 172 -2.41 10.83 35.81
CA HIS A 172 -3.54 10.09 35.23
C HIS A 172 -3.58 10.17 33.70
N SER A 173 -2.48 10.62 33.12
CA SER A 173 -2.28 10.75 31.69
C SER A 173 -1.03 10.01 31.27
N VAL A 174 -1.00 9.57 30.02
CA VAL A 174 0.15 8.94 29.39
C VAL A 174 0.60 9.86 28.27
N ASP A 175 1.86 10.26 28.32
CA ASP A 175 2.55 10.96 27.25
C ASP A 175 3.06 9.93 26.26
N VAL A 176 2.56 10.04 25.03
CA VAL A 176 2.96 9.27 23.86
C VAL A 176 4.01 10.08 23.12
N VAL A 177 5.26 9.64 23.18
CA VAL A 177 6.39 10.37 22.60
C VAL A 177 6.73 9.78 21.25
N THR A 178 6.84 10.66 20.26
CA THR A 178 7.14 10.33 18.86
C THR A 178 8.47 10.98 18.48
N MET A 179 8.84 10.93 17.19
CA MET A 179 10.04 11.61 16.71
C MET A 179 9.91 13.15 16.78
N ASP A 180 8.72 13.65 16.43
CA ASP A 180 8.51 15.09 16.20
C ASP A 180 7.75 15.77 17.35
N GLU A 181 6.97 15.00 18.14
CA GLU A 181 6.10 15.57 19.14
C GLU A 181 5.83 14.65 20.35
N THR A 182 5.13 15.19 21.34
CA THR A 182 4.62 14.45 22.50
C THR A 182 3.14 14.71 22.64
N ILE A 183 2.35 13.63 22.63
CA ILE A 183 0.89 13.68 22.67
C ILE A 183 0.43 13.09 23.99
N THR A 184 -0.32 13.87 24.77
CA THR A 184 -0.85 13.41 26.06
C THR A 184 -2.26 12.85 25.91
N ILE A 185 -2.44 11.59 26.34
CA ILE A 185 -3.76 10.93 26.37
C ILE A 185 -4.17 10.60 27.81
N ARG A 186 -5.47 10.64 28.11
CA ARG A 186 -6.00 10.23 29.41
C ARG A 186 -6.13 8.70 29.46
N SER A 187 -5.20 8.00 30.08
CA SER A 187 -5.22 6.54 30.18
C SER A 187 -4.48 6.05 31.42
N ARG A 188 -4.74 4.80 31.83
CA ARG A 188 -3.86 4.14 32.79
C ARG A 188 -2.64 3.63 32.03
N PHE A 189 -1.49 3.62 32.70
CA PHE A 189 -0.24 3.24 32.05
C PHE A 189 -0.25 1.82 31.49
N VAL A 190 -0.82 0.87 32.23
CA VAL A 190 -0.95 -0.53 31.79
C VAL A 190 -1.84 -0.64 30.56
N ASP A 191 -3.02 -0.02 30.59
CA ASP A 191 -3.95 -0.03 29.46
C ASP A 191 -3.32 0.57 28.19
N ALA A 192 -2.55 1.65 28.33
CA ALA A 192 -1.84 2.26 27.21
C ALA A 192 -0.73 1.35 26.63
N ILE A 193 -0.06 0.57 27.48
CA ILE A 193 0.91 -0.45 27.03
C ILE A 193 0.20 -1.61 26.33
N ASP A 194 -0.92 -2.09 26.88
CA ASP A 194 -1.69 -3.18 26.27
C ASP A 194 -2.30 -2.77 24.91
N GLU A 195 -2.63 -1.48 24.76
CA GLU A 195 -3.07 -0.88 23.49
C GLU A 195 -1.95 -0.75 22.45
N MET A 196 -0.68 -0.97 22.82
CA MET A 196 0.45 -0.96 21.89
C MET A 196 0.63 -2.29 21.12
N GLU A 197 -0.08 -3.37 21.48
CA GLU A 197 -0.08 -4.61 20.70
C GLU A 197 -0.51 -4.34 19.23
N PRO A 198 0.22 -4.83 18.21
CA PRO A 198 1.28 -5.86 18.24
C PRO A 198 2.74 -5.36 18.33
N ILE A 199 2.97 -4.07 18.61
CA ILE A 199 4.32 -3.50 18.66
C ILE A 199 5.07 -4.01 19.90
N ILE A 200 6.22 -4.63 19.66
CA ILE A 200 7.11 -5.12 20.72
C ILE A 200 7.75 -3.93 21.42
N GLY A 201 7.61 -3.88 22.75
CA GLY A 201 8.34 -2.93 23.58
C GLY A 201 8.50 -3.42 25.01
N TYR A 202 9.23 -2.64 25.81
CA TYR A 202 9.70 -3.05 27.11
C TYR A 202 9.49 -1.97 28.16
N CYS A 203 8.99 -2.38 29.33
CA CYS A 203 8.98 -1.52 30.51
C CYS A 203 10.40 -1.38 31.06
N THR A 204 10.91 -0.16 31.13
CA THR A 204 12.24 0.17 31.70
C THR A 204 12.12 0.68 33.13
N HIS A 205 10.95 1.24 33.46
CA HIS A 205 10.58 1.76 34.76
C HIS A 205 9.08 1.58 34.98
N ARG A 206 8.60 1.74 36.22
CA ARG A 206 7.16 1.74 36.52
C ARG A 206 6.35 2.84 35.79
N SER A 207 7.05 3.81 35.20
CA SER A 207 6.48 4.95 34.49
C SER A 207 7.00 5.11 33.07
N HIS A 208 7.80 4.16 32.57
CA HIS A 208 8.41 4.23 31.24
C HIS A 208 8.32 2.89 30.54
N TRP A 209 7.82 2.95 29.31
CA TRP A 209 7.81 1.86 28.35
C TRP A 209 8.38 2.38 27.04
N VAL A 210 9.23 1.59 26.39
CA VAL A 210 9.91 1.98 25.16
C VAL A 210 9.67 0.93 24.08
N THR A 211 9.48 1.37 22.85
CA THR A 211 9.35 0.47 21.70
C THR A 211 10.72 -0.14 21.39
N ARG A 212 10.77 -1.42 21.02
CA ARG A 212 12.04 -2.11 20.71
C ARG A 212 12.82 -1.40 19.60
N ASP A 213 12.14 -1.01 18.54
CA ASP A 213 12.75 -0.38 17.37
C ASP A 213 13.20 1.07 17.63
N ALA A 214 12.75 1.67 18.74
CA ALA A 214 13.19 3.00 19.15
C ALA A 214 14.51 2.98 19.94
N ILE A 215 15.00 1.81 20.35
CA ILE A 215 16.22 1.66 21.16
C ILE A 215 17.45 1.78 20.25
N GLU A 216 18.24 2.83 20.47
CA GLU A 216 19.49 3.05 19.74
C GLU A 216 20.68 2.39 20.45
N SER A 217 20.82 2.62 21.77
CA SER A 217 21.92 2.05 22.55
C SER A 217 21.62 2.00 24.05
N VAL A 218 22.44 1.26 24.80
CA VAL A 218 22.38 1.20 26.26
C VAL A 218 23.62 1.84 26.86
N GLU A 219 23.41 2.83 27.72
CA GLU A 219 24.45 3.61 28.37
C GLU A 219 24.54 3.29 29.86
N ARG A 220 25.77 3.15 30.36
CA ARG A 220 26.05 2.91 31.77
C ARG A 220 26.83 4.09 32.35
N THR A 221 26.18 4.88 33.20
CA THR A 221 26.77 6.08 33.80
C THR A 221 26.63 6.03 35.32
N GLY A 222 27.76 6.02 36.05
CA GLY A 222 27.75 6.05 37.52
C GLY A 222 26.99 4.90 38.17
N GLY A 223 27.00 3.70 37.56
CA GLY A 223 26.26 2.52 38.04
C GLY A 223 24.76 2.53 37.74
N ARG A 224 24.24 3.55 37.04
CA ARG A 224 22.87 3.59 36.53
C ARG A 224 22.87 3.26 35.03
N ILE A 225 21.83 2.54 34.61
CA ILE A 225 21.63 2.11 33.22
C ILE A 225 20.56 3.01 32.61
N HIS A 226 20.84 3.53 31.42
CA HIS A 226 19.90 4.30 30.62
C HIS A 226 19.80 3.68 29.22
N ILE A 227 18.61 3.69 28.64
CA ILE A 227 18.37 3.36 27.24
C ILE A 227 18.32 4.68 26.48
N ARG A 228 19.19 4.82 25.48
CA ARG A 228 19.15 5.92 24.52
C ARG A 228 18.22 5.53 23.38
N LEU A 229 17.29 6.41 23.06
CA LEU A 229 16.36 6.27 21.95
C LEU A 229 16.85 7.01 20.70
N ILE A 230 16.30 6.66 19.54
CA ILE A 230 16.65 7.26 18.24
C ILE A 230 16.39 8.77 18.14
N ASN A 231 15.51 9.32 18.98
CA ASN A 231 15.27 10.77 19.09
C ASN A 231 16.27 11.46 20.04
N GLY A 232 17.23 10.72 20.59
CA GLY A 232 18.22 11.19 21.56
C GLY A 232 17.79 11.13 23.03
N ASP A 233 16.52 10.78 23.32
CA ASP A 233 16.01 10.69 24.70
C ASP A 233 16.75 9.60 25.48
N GLN A 234 17.01 9.89 26.77
CA GLN A 234 17.55 8.91 27.71
C GLN A 234 16.46 8.46 28.68
N VAL A 235 16.15 7.16 28.67
CA VAL A 235 15.13 6.56 29.55
C VAL A 235 15.83 5.72 30.64
N PRO A 236 15.57 5.99 31.93
CA PRO A 236 16.22 5.27 33.02
C PRO A 236 15.73 3.83 33.12
N VAL A 237 16.65 2.90 33.38
CA VAL A 237 16.34 1.50 33.68
C VAL A 237 16.41 1.27 35.19
N SER A 238 15.29 0.85 35.78
CA SER A 238 15.26 0.50 37.20
C SER A 238 15.69 -0.94 37.46
N ARG A 239 16.19 -1.17 38.69
CA ARG A 239 16.66 -2.49 39.14
C ARG A 239 15.60 -3.59 38.99
N ASN A 240 14.33 -3.26 39.23
CA ASN A 240 13.23 -4.23 39.16
C ASN A 240 12.88 -4.68 37.73
N TYR A 241 13.20 -3.84 36.73
CA TYR A 241 12.87 -4.10 35.33
C TYR A 241 14.09 -4.59 34.53
N LYS A 242 15.30 -4.41 35.07
CA LYS A 242 16.55 -4.87 34.50
C LYS A 242 16.54 -6.37 34.10
N PRO A 243 16.08 -7.32 34.94
CA PRO A 243 16.14 -8.75 34.58
C PRO A 243 15.36 -9.07 33.30
N LYS A 244 14.17 -8.49 33.12
CA LYS A 244 13.36 -8.69 31.90
C LYS A 244 14.02 -8.11 30.65
N LEU A 245 14.78 -7.02 30.79
CA LEU A 245 15.53 -6.41 29.69
C LEU A 245 16.77 -7.24 29.32
N GLU A 246 17.43 -7.86 30.31
CA GLU A 246 18.57 -8.78 30.09
C GLU A 246 18.10 -10.07 29.40
N GLU A 247 16.97 -10.65 29.83
CA GLU A 247 16.34 -11.81 29.18
C GLU A 247 15.96 -11.51 27.72
N ALA A 248 15.55 -10.27 27.43
CA ALA A 248 15.23 -9.81 26.08
C ALA A 248 16.46 -9.44 25.23
N GLY A 249 17.68 -9.52 25.79
CA GLY A 249 18.92 -9.16 25.09
C GLY A 249 19.08 -7.66 24.81
N ILE A 250 18.39 -6.81 25.56
CA ILE A 250 18.45 -5.35 25.41
C ILE A 250 19.62 -4.74 26.20
N VAL A 251 19.87 -5.23 27.42
CA VAL A 251 20.86 -4.68 28.39
C VAL A 251 21.93 -5.71 28.73
#